data_AF-A0A2D6GXS0-F1
#
_entry.id   AF-A0A2D6GXS0-F1
#
_cell.length_a   1.000
_cell.length_b   1.000
_cell.length_c   1.000
_cell.angle_alpha   90.00
_cell.angle_beta   90.00
_cell.angle_gamma   90.00
#
_symmetry.space_group_name_H-M   'P 1'
#
loop_
_entity.id
_entity.type
_entity.pdbx_description
1 polymer ?
#
loop_
_entity_poly.entity_id
_entity_poly.type
_entity_poly.pdbx_seq_one_letter_code
_entity_poly.pdbx_strand_id
1 'polypeptide(L)'
;MANKVTLLVKDSYLAYIKNSVGSNAFRNLYAKVGKSKKDILRDGDLSCAFFVSAMLIQFALIEKPHATVEGLERDIKKSGWKKIKRPKIGSIIFWRKGLQKGEEHRHVGFYIGKNKAVSNSDKKRQPANHHYTFGKVGGKAKRKMDSIYWHKKLDS
;
A
#
# COMPACT_ATOMS: atom_id res chain seq x y z
N MET A 1 -7.23 -25.42 30.98
CA MET A 1 -7.23 -23.94 30.96
C MET A 1 -6.76 -23.50 29.59
N ALA A 2 -7.52 -22.65 28.89
CA ALA A 2 -7.07 -22.11 27.60
C ALA A 2 -5.96 -21.08 27.84
N ASN A 3 -4.83 -21.23 27.15
CA ASN A 3 -3.74 -20.26 27.23
C ASN A 3 -4.21 -18.89 26.71
N LYS A 4 -3.80 -17.81 27.38
CA LYS A 4 -4.07 -16.44 26.92
C LYS A 4 -3.30 -16.17 25.63
N VAL A 5 -4.02 -16.07 24.52
CA VAL A 5 -3.45 -15.73 23.20
C VAL A 5 -3.43 -14.21 23.03
N THR A 6 -2.27 -13.65 22.66
CA THR A 6 -2.11 -12.22 22.34
C THR A 6 -1.60 -12.07 20.91
N LEU A 7 -2.25 -11.22 20.11
CA LEU A 7 -1.87 -10.99 18.72
C LEU A 7 -0.63 -10.07 18.63
N LEU A 8 0.42 -10.53 17.95
CA LEU A 8 1.58 -9.73 17.59
C LEU A 8 1.31 -8.95 16.30
N VAL A 9 0.56 -7.84 16.44
CA VAL A 9 0.00 -7.07 15.31
C VAL A 9 1.06 -6.73 14.26
N LYS A 10 2.21 -6.19 14.68
CA LYS A 10 3.28 -5.76 13.77
C LYS A 10 3.90 -6.91 13.01
N ASP A 11 4.18 -8.03 13.68
CA ASP A 11 4.80 -9.20 13.05
C ASP A 11 3.84 -9.84 12.04
N SER A 12 2.58 -10.04 12.44
CA SER A 12 1.54 -10.54 11.54
C SER A 12 1.32 -9.61 10.35
N TYR A 13 1.28 -8.29 10.57
CA TYR A 13 1.16 -7.29 9.51
C TYR A 13 2.33 -7.34 8.51
N LEU A 14 3.56 -7.40 9.01
CA LEU A 14 4.75 -7.48 8.15
C LEU A 14 4.83 -8.80 7.40
N ALA A 15 4.46 -9.92 8.04
CA ALA A 15 4.38 -11.21 7.39
C ALA A 15 3.31 -11.19 6.27
N TYR A 16 2.15 -10.58 6.53
CA TYR A 16 1.07 -10.49 5.55
C TYR A 16 1.48 -9.67 4.31
N ILE A 17 2.16 -8.54 4.51
CA ILE A 17 2.72 -7.75 3.40
C ILE A 17 3.75 -8.56 2.62
N LYS A 18 4.68 -9.24 3.28
CA LYS A 18 5.74 -10.01 2.59
C LYS A 18 5.15 -11.17 1.77
N ASN A 19 4.18 -11.88 2.34
CA ASN A 19 3.52 -13.01 1.70
C ASN A 19 2.58 -12.60 0.55
N SER A 20 2.20 -11.32 0.48
CA SER A 20 1.40 -10.79 -0.64
C SER A 20 2.16 -10.70 -1.96
N VAL A 21 3.50 -10.70 -1.93
CA VAL A 21 4.33 -10.51 -3.12
C VAL A 21 4.08 -11.63 -4.12
N GLY A 22 3.72 -11.26 -5.34
CA GLY A 22 3.39 -12.20 -6.42
C GLY A 22 1.95 -12.71 -6.42
N SER A 23 1.11 -12.30 -5.46
CA SER A 23 -0.28 -12.74 -5.38
C SER A 23 -1.19 -12.03 -6.37
N ASN A 24 -2.10 -12.78 -6.98
CA ASN A 24 -3.17 -12.27 -7.84
C ASN A 24 -4.42 -11.82 -7.07
N ALA A 25 -4.44 -11.97 -5.74
CA ALA A 25 -5.61 -11.68 -4.91
C ALA A 25 -6.10 -10.22 -4.99
N PHE A 26 -5.23 -9.30 -5.40
CA PHE A 26 -5.54 -7.87 -5.49
C PHE A 26 -5.79 -7.40 -6.92
N ARG A 27 -5.83 -8.31 -7.89
CA ARG A 27 -5.81 -7.94 -9.31
C ARG A 27 -7.13 -7.30 -9.76
N ASN A 28 -8.26 -7.75 -9.22
CA ASN A 28 -9.58 -7.30 -9.68
C ASN A 28 -10.43 -6.78 -8.51
N LEU A 29 -11.23 -5.75 -8.79
CA LEU A 29 -12.31 -5.30 -7.90
C LEU A 29 -13.47 -4.91 -8.81
N TYR A 30 -14.58 -5.64 -8.70
CA TYR A 30 -15.74 -5.40 -9.54
C TYR A 30 -16.71 -4.44 -8.87
N ALA A 31 -17.16 -3.43 -9.61
CA ALA A 31 -18.18 -2.49 -9.18
C ALA A 31 -19.22 -2.29 -10.29
N LYS A 32 -20.42 -1.84 -9.90
CA LYS A 32 -21.44 -1.38 -10.84
C LYS A 32 -21.17 0.09 -11.17
N VAL A 33 -20.92 0.38 -12.46
CA VAL A 33 -20.71 1.74 -12.98
C VAL A 33 -21.86 2.02 -13.94
N GLY A 34 -22.83 2.83 -13.50
CA GLY A 34 -24.10 2.98 -14.19
C GLY A 34 -24.87 1.65 -14.24
N LYS A 35 -25.16 1.16 -15.45
CA LYS A 35 -25.86 -0.13 -15.66
C LYS A 35 -24.90 -1.32 -15.81
N SER A 36 -23.58 -1.10 -15.91
CA SER A 36 -22.62 -2.14 -16.27
C SER A 36 -21.75 -2.58 -15.10
N LYS A 37 -21.43 -3.88 -15.03
CA LYS A 37 -20.36 -4.42 -14.17
C LYS A 37 -19.01 -4.08 -14.79
N LYS A 38 -18.08 -3.55 -14.00
CA LYS A 38 -16.73 -3.18 -14.44
C LYS A 38 -15.69 -3.61 -13.43
N ASP A 39 -14.57 -4.16 -13.90
CA ASP A 39 -13.36 -4.25 -13.08
C ASP A 39 -12.72 -2.87 -12.99
N ILE A 40 -12.82 -2.23 -11.83
CA ILE A 40 -12.32 -0.89 -11.62
C ILE A 40 -10.80 -0.84 -11.41
N LEU A 41 -10.13 -1.99 -11.23
CA LEU A 41 -8.68 -2.06 -11.13
C LEU A 41 -7.98 -2.30 -12.47
N ARG A 42 -8.75 -2.55 -13.54
CA ARG A 42 -8.25 -2.79 -14.90
C ARG A 42 -7.20 -3.90 -14.94
N ASP A 43 -7.57 -5.08 -14.45
CA ASP A 43 -6.67 -6.24 -14.37
C ASP A 43 -5.36 -5.93 -13.63
N GLY A 44 -5.46 -5.20 -12.51
CA GLY A 44 -4.34 -4.88 -11.64
C GLY A 44 -3.56 -3.61 -11.99
N ASP A 45 -3.91 -2.86 -13.04
CA ASP A 45 -3.24 -1.60 -13.39
C ASP A 45 -3.40 -0.54 -12.30
N LEU A 46 -4.58 -0.49 -11.68
CA LEU A 46 -4.96 0.54 -10.70
C LEU A 46 -5.09 -0.03 -9.28
N SER A 47 -4.41 -1.15 -8.99
CA SER A 47 -4.60 -1.89 -7.74
C SER A 47 -3.81 -1.35 -6.53
N CYS A 48 -2.90 -0.37 -6.69
CA CYS A 48 -2.00 0.04 -5.60
C CYS A 48 -2.70 0.45 -4.30
N ALA A 49 -3.75 1.27 -4.38
CA ALA A 49 -4.54 1.66 -3.21
C ALA A 49 -5.36 0.49 -2.66
N PHE A 50 -5.94 -0.33 -3.53
CA PHE A 50 -6.72 -1.49 -3.13
C PHE A 50 -5.87 -2.50 -2.35
N PHE A 51 -4.71 -2.87 -2.88
CA PHE A 51 -3.73 -3.71 -2.21
C PHE A 51 -3.38 -3.18 -0.80
N VAL A 52 -2.98 -1.91 -0.70
CA VAL A 52 -2.61 -1.32 0.60
C VAL A 52 -3.80 -1.31 1.55
N SER A 53 -5.00 -0.95 1.07
CA SER A 53 -6.20 -0.94 1.90
C SER A 53 -6.56 -2.34 2.43
N ALA A 54 -6.41 -3.37 1.60
CA ALA A 54 -6.70 -4.76 1.98
C ALA A 54 -5.74 -5.29 3.05
N MET A 55 -4.48 -4.86 3.04
CA MET A 55 -3.54 -5.20 4.12
C MET A 55 -3.89 -4.49 5.42
N LEU A 56 -4.32 -3.23 5.35
CA LEU A 56 -4.56 -2.40 6.53
C LEU A 56 -5.87 -2.72 7.25
N ILE A 57 -6.93 -3.03 6.49
CA ILE A 57 -8.26 -3.27 7.05
C ILE A 57 -8.26 -4.50 7.97
N GLN A 58 -7.47 -5.53 7.65
CA GLN A 58 -7.40 -6.76 8.45
C GLN A 58 -6.83 -6.57 9.85
N PHE A 59 -6.12 -5.46 10.10
CA PHE A 59 -5.58 -5.11 11.41
C PHE A 59 -6.29 -3.90 12.04
N ALA A 60 -7.44 -3.50 11.51
CA ALA A 60 -8.17 -2.30 11.92
C ALA A 60 -7.25 -1.06 11.99
N LEU A 61 -6.44 -0.89 10.93
CA LEU A 61 -5.53 0.25 10.74
C LEU A 61 -6.12 1.30 9.79
N ILE A 62 -7.24 1.01 9.16
CA ILE A 62 -8.11 1.94 8.43
C ILE A 62 -9.57 1.57 8.70
N GLU A 63 -10.51 2.46 8.38
CA GLU A 63 -11.94 2.23 8.63
C GLU A 63 -12.61 1.39 7.52
N LYS A 64 -12.21 1.59 6.26
CA LYS A 64 -12.86 0.92 5.12
C LYS A 64 -11.91 0.61 3.95
N PRO A 65 -12.29 -0.30 3.03
CA PRO A 65 -11.52 -0.54 1.80
C PRO A 65 -11.51 0.68 0.87
N HIS A 66 -10.43 0.88 0.12
CA HIS A 66 -10.29 1.99 -0.83
C HIS A 66 -9.66 1.54 -2.15
N ALA A 67 -10.27 1.92 -3.26
CA ALA A 67 -9.71 1.71 -4.60
C ALA A 67 -8.86 2.89 -5.09
N THR A 68 -8.91 4.06 -4.42
CA THR A 68 -8.16 5.26 -4.82
C THR A 68 -7.16 5.69 -3.76
N VAL A 69 -6.03 6.26 -4.21
CA VAL A 69 -4.94 6.71 -3.33
C VAL A 69 -5.41 7.86 -2.43
N GLU A 70 -6.24 8.78 -2.96
CA GLU A 70 -6.81 9.91 -2.23
C GLU A 70 -7.77 9.46 -1.14
N GLY A 71 -8.63 8.46 -1.44
CA GLY A 71 -9.55 7.88 -0.46
C GLY A 71 -8.79 7.25 0.70
N LEU A 72 -7.81 6.42 0.35
CA LEU A 72 -6.93 5.75 1.31
C LEU A 72 -6.17 6.74 2.19
N GLU A 73 -5.56 7.78 1.61
CA GLU A 73 -4.79 8.76 2.40
C GLU A 73 -5.67 9.56 3.38
N ARG A 74 -6.92 9.88 3.00
CA ARG A 74 -7.87 10.51 3.93
C ARG A 74 -8.21 9.59 5.10
N ASP A 75 -8.46 8.32 4.84
CA ASP A 75 -8.78 7.35 5.89
C ASP A 75 -7.59 7.09 6.81
N ILE A 76 -6.38 6.91 6.26
CA ILE A 76 -5.14 6.81 7.05
C ILE A 76 -5.00 7.96 8.06
N LYS A 77 -5.24 9.20 7.63
CA LYS A 77 -5.19 10.37 8.52
C LYS A 77 -6.26 10.31 9.63
N LYS A 78 -7.48 9.88 9.31
CA LYS A 78 -8.58 9.72 10.27
C LYS A 78 -8.32 8.58 11.25
N SER A 79 -7.77 7.48 10.75
CA SER A 79 -7.40 6.26 11.46
C SER A 79 -6.11 6.39 12.28
N GLY A 80 -5.72 7.62 12.66
CA GLY A 80 -4.67 7.84 13.64
C GLY A 80 -3.23 7.71 13.13
N TRP A 81 -3.00 7.50 11.83
CA TRP A 81 -1.65 7.51 11.28
C TRP A 81 -1.05 8.91 11.32
N LYS A 82 0.23 8.99 11.68
CA LYS A 82 0.98 10.25 11.79
C LYS A 82 2.07 10.34 10.73
N LYS A 83 2.23 11.51 10.13
CA LYS A 83 3.27 11.77 9.15
C LYS A 83 4.65 11.72 9.82
N ILE A 84 5.61 11.03 9.23
CA ILE A 84 6.98 10.90 9.71
C ILE A 84 7.98 11.33 8.63
N LYS A 85 9.20 11.72 9.04
CA LYS A 85 10.25 12.20 8.11
C LYS A 85 11.06 11.07 7.46
N ARG A 86 11.28 9.97 8.19
CA ARG A 86 12.08 8.82 7.74
C ARG A 86 11.26 7.53 7.86
N PRO A 87 11.30 6.64 6.87
CA PRO A 87 10.49 5.43 6.88
C PRO A 87 10.95 4.47 7.98
N LYS A 88 9.98 3.95 8.73
CA LYS A 88 10.13 2.81 9.66
C LYS A 88 9.63 1.54 8.98
N ILE A 89 10.15 0.37 9.32
CA ILE A 89 9.65 -0.91 8.78
C ILE A 89 8.16 -1.03 9.10
N GLY A 90 7.33 -1.19 8.07
CA GLY A 90 5.87 -1.19 8.17
C GLY A 90 5.19 0.15 7.87
N SER A 91 5.95 1.24 7.71
CA SER A 91 5.37 2.53 7.32
C SER A 91 4.78 2.51 5.91
N ILE A 92 3.77 3.34 5.70
CA ILE A 92 3.14 3.54 4.39
C ILE A 92 3.85 4.70 3.71
N ILE A 93 4.24 4.52 2.45
CA ILE A 93 4.84 5.56 1.62
C ILE A 93 3.84 5.93 0.53
N PHE A 94 3.58 7.22 0.40
CA PHE A 94 2.88 7.81 -0.74
C PHE A 94 3.89 8.50 -1.64
N TRP A 95 3.86 8.17 -2.92
CA TRP A 95 4.70 8.79 -3.94
C TRP A 95 3.88 9.74 -4.82
N ARG A 96 4.56 10.81 -5.28
CA ARG A 96 3.98 11.78 -6.22
C ARG A 96 3.45 11.12 -7.48
N LYS A 97 2.56 11.85 -8.14
CA LYS A 97 2.19 11.60 -9.53
C LYS A 97 3.45 11.38 -10.36
N GLY A 98 3.49 10.25 -11.04
CA GLY A 98 4.47 9.96 -12.07
C GLY A 98 3.72 9.53 -13.33
N LEU A 99 4.32 9.74 -14.50
CA LEU A 99 3.75 9.27 -15.75
C LEU A 99 3.73 7.74 -15.75
N GLN A 100 2.56 7.15 -15.94
CA GLN A 100 2.34 5.73 -16.11
C GLN A 100 1.41 5.55 -17.30
N LYS A 101 1.95 5.02 -18.41
CA LYS A 101 1.22 4.83 -19.68
C LYS A 101 0.49 6.08 -20.20
N GLY A 102 1.11 7.25 -20.04
CA GLY A 102 0.55 8.53 -20.49
C GLY A 102 -0.40 9.20 -19.51
N GLU A 103 -0.76 8.55 -18.40
CA GLU A 103 -1.59 9.13 -17.34
C GLU A 103 -0.74 9.38 -16.08
N GLU A 104 -1.00 10.49 -15.38
CA GLU A 104 -0.37 10.77 -14.11
C GLU A 104 -1.10 10.07 -12.96
N HIS A 105 -0.45 9.06 -12.38
CA HIS A 105 -1.01 8.35 -11.22
C HIS A 105 -0.16 8.56 -9.98
N ARG A 106 -0.80 8.82 -8.84
CA ARG A 106 -0.15 8.68 -7.53
C ARG A 106 0.08 7.19 -7.24
N HIS A 107 0.95 6.91 -6.29
CA HIS A 107 1.25 5.53 -5.91
C HIS A 107 1.45 5.38 -4.41
N VAL A 108 1.24 4.17 -3.92
CA VAL A 108 1.27 3.87 -2.48
C VAL A 108 1.76 2.45 -2.23
N GLY A 109 2.44 2.25 -1.11
CA GLY A 109 3.02 0.97 -0.73
C GLY A 109 3.62 0.99 0.67
N PHE A 110 4.23 -0.13 1.05
CA PHE A 110 4.80 -0.34 2.38
C PHE A 110 6.32 -0.35 2.33
N TYR A 111 6.97 0.31 3.28
CA TYR A 111 8.39 0.14 3.52
C TYR A 111 8.66 -1.15 4.29
N ILE A 112 9.52 -2.02 3.77
CA ILE A 112 9.83 -3.32 4.39
C ILE A 112 11.28 -3.43 4.89
N GLY A 113 12.00 -2.31 4.97
CA GLY A 113 13.39 -2.27 5.43
C GLY A 113 14.41 -2.52 4.32
N LYS A 114 15.70 -2.36 4.64
CA LYS A 114 16.83 -2.60 3.71
C LYS A 114 16.66 -1.88 2.36
N ASN A 115 16.16 -0.64 2.38
CA ASN A 115 15.86 0.16 1.18
C ASN A 115 14.80 -0.46 0.24
N LYS A 116 13.97 -1.38 0.72
CA LYS A 116 12.93 -2.05 -0.06
C LYS A 116 11.53 -1.58 0.35
N ALA A 117 10.64 -1.60 -0.64
CA ALA A 117 9.22 -1.41 -0.46
C ALA A 117 8.43 -2.50 -1.22
N VAL A 118 7.20 -2.74 -0.78
CA VAL A 118 6.21 -3.57 -1.47
C VAL A 118 5.07 -2.67 -1.91
N SER A 119 4.74 -2.72 -3.19
CA SER A 119 3.57 -2.06 -3.76
C SER A 119 3.07 -2.84 -4.97
N ASN A 120 1.85 -2.55 -5.43
CA ASN A 120 1.36 -3.14 -6.67
C ASN A 120 2.22 -2.70 -7.87
N SER A 121 2.63 -3.64 -8.71
CA SER A 121 3.31 -3.35 -9.96
C SER A 121 2.29 -3.34 -11.10
N ASP A 122 2.23 -2.24 -11.82
CA ASP A 122 1.47 -2.10 -13.06
C ASP A 122 2.00 -3.02 -14.17
N LYS A 123 3.31 -3.23 -14.27
CA LYS A 123 3.86 -4.18 -15.24
C LYS A 123 3.49 -5.64 -14.92
N LYS A 124 3.56 -6.03 -13.65
CA LYS A 124 3.32 -7.43 -13.22
C LYS A 124 1.87 -7.72 -12.83
N ARG A 125 1.02 -6.70 -12.71
CA ARG A 125 -0.37 -6.79 -12.23
C ARG A 125 -0.53 -7.46 -10.85
N GLN A 126 0.47 -7.30 -9.98
CA GLN A 126 0.55 -7.93 -8.66
C GLN A 126 1.49 -7.17 -7.70
N PRO A 127 1.38 -7.35 -6.37
CA PRO A 127 2.35 -6.81 -5.42
C PRO A 127 3.77 -7.28 -5.71
N ALA A 128 4.73 -6.36 -5.67
CA ALA A 128 6.12 -6.64 -5.99
C ALA A 128 7.08 -5.86 -5.08
N ASN A 129 8.25 -6.47 -4.85
CA ASN A 129 9.37 -5.81 -4.21
C ASN A 129 10.06 -4.84 -5.17
N HIS A 130 10.42 -3.66 -4.69
CA HIS A 130 11.26 -2.70 -5.40
C HIS A 130 12.03 -1.80 -4.42
N HIS A 131 12.99 -1.02 -4.92
CA HIS A 131 13.64 -0.01 -4.09
C HIS A 131 12.62 1.06 -3.68
N TYR A 132 12.61 1.50 -2.41
CA TYR A 132 11.58 2.43 -1.90
C TYR A 132 11.56 3.82 -2.57
N THR A 133 12.62 4.17 -3.30
CA THR A 133 12.71 5.39 -4.14
C THR A 133 12.47 5.15 -5.63
N PHE A 134 12.09 3.92 -6.02
CA PHE A 134 12.05 3.44 -7.40
C PHE A 134 13.41 3.44 -8.11
N GLY A 135 14.49 3.37 -7.33
CA GLY A 135 15.87 3.50 -7.82
C GLY A 135 16.33 4.95 -7.84
N LYS A 136 17.47 5.22 -8.49
CA LYS A 136 18.02 6.56 -8.69
C LYS A 136 18.30 6.82 -10.16
N VAL A 137 18.07 8.05 -10.62
CA VAL A 137 18.48 8.57 -11.93
C VAL A 137 19.26 9.85 -11.66
N GLY A 138 20.52 9.93 -12.11
CA GLY A 138 21.40 11.08 -11.82
C GLY A 138 21.58 11.36 -10.33
N GLY A 139 21.67 10.31 -9.49
CA GLY A 139 21.81 10.44 -8.03
C GLY A 139 20.52 10.76 -7.27
N LYS A 140 19.42 11.15 -7.95
CA LYS A 140 18.13 11.49 -7.35
C LYS A 140 17.15 10.33 -7.40
N ALA A 141 16.25 10.24 -6.43
CA ALA A 141 15.18 9.24 -6.42
C ALA A 141 14.36 9.30 -7.73
N LYS A 142 14.17 8.14 -8.40
CA LYS A 142 13.35 8.07 -9.63
C LYS A 142 11.92 8.55 -9.39
N ARG A 143 11.41 8.35 -8.17
CA ARG A 143 10.09 8.85 -7.77
C ARG A 143 10.16 9.55 -6.41
N LYS A 144 9.68 10.79 -6.37
CA LYS A 144 9.63 11.60 -5.14
C LYS A 144 8.53 11.09 -4.20
N MET A 145 8.87 10.95 -2.92
CA MET A 145 7.90 10.67 -1.85
C MET A 145 7.18 11.96 -1.43
N ASP A 146 5.86 11.90 -1.28
CA ASP A 146 5.02 13.00 -0.76
C ASP A 146 4.88 12.96 0.75
N SER A 147 4.61 11.77 1.26
CA SER A 147 4.30 11.53 2.65
C SER A 147 4.67 10.11 3.04
N ILE A 148 5.07 9.97 4.29
CA ILE A 148 5.34 8.69 4.93
C ILE A 148 4.52 8.70 6.22
N TYR A 149 3.80 7.63 6.48
CA TYR A 149 2.92 7.52 7.64
C TYR A 149 3.31 6.34 8.54
N TRP A 150 3.19 6.57 9.85
CA TRP A 150 3.39 5.57 10.90
C TRP A 150 2.15 5.47 11.80
N HIS A 151 1.88 4.27 12.30
CA HIS A 151 0.76 4.03 13.21
C HIS A 151 1.25 3.48 14.55
N LYS A 152 0.76 4.05 15.66
CA LYS A 152 1.19 3.68 17.02
C LYS A 152 0.95 2.22 17.40
N LYS A 153 -0.06 1.56 16.80
CA LYS A 153 -0.30 0.10 17.00
C LYS A 153 0.89 -0.77 16.54
N LEU A 154 1.81 -0.22 15.76
CA LEU A 154 3.02 -0.90 15.27
C LEU A 154 4.26 -0.63 16.14
N ASP A 155 4.12 0.11 17.25
CA ASP A 155 5.19 0.33 18.24
C ASP A 155 5.35 -0.86 19.22
N SER A 156 4.65 -1.97 18.95
CA SER A 156 4.89 -3.26 19.62
C SER A 156 6.32 -3.75 19.43
#